data_AF-A0AAW6TU62-F1
#
_entry.id   AF-A0AAW6TU62-F1
#
_cell.length_a   1.000
_cell.length_b   1.000
_cell.length_c   1.000
_cell.angle_alpha   90.00
_cell.angle_beta   90.00
_cell.angle_gamma   90.00
#
_symmetry.space_group_name_H-M   'P 1'
#
loop_
_entity.id
_entity.type
_entity.pdbx_description
1 polymer ?
#
loop_
_entity_poly.entity_id
_entity_poly.type
_entity_poly.pdbx_seq_one_letter_code
_entity_poly.pdbx_strand_id
1 'polypeptide(L)' 'MKSESKDLLKEALALPPVQRAALVDQLLTSLDKPDEAIDNLWRKEIAARLRAYRSGTADTISAEEVLAEYRAK' A
#
# COMPACT_ATOMS: atom_id res chain seq x y z
N MET A 1 7.65 -24.56 -14.71
CA MET A 1 7.29 -23.54 -13.69
C MET A 1 8.39 -23.16 -12.70
N LYS A 2 8.98 -24.03 -11.85
CA LYS A 2 10.01 -23.58 -10.88
C LYS A 2 11.32 -23.04 -11.49
N SER A 3 11.71 -23.52 -12.69
CA SER A 3 12.87 -23.00 -13.43
C SER A 3 12.56 -21.65 -14.08
N GLU A 4 11.42 -21.55 -14.76
CA GLU A 4 11.03 -20.40 -15.58
C GLU A 4 11.00 -19.09 -14.79
N SER A 5 10.44 -19.07 -13.57
CA SER A 5 10.41 -17.83 -12.77
C SER A 5 11.81 -17.39 -12.31
N LYS A 6 12.74 -18.33 -12.10
CA LYS A 6 14.13 -17.99 -11.72
C LYS A 6 14.91 -17.46 -12.92
N ASP A 7 14.69 -18.04 -14.09
CA ASP A 7 15.32 -17.61 -15.33
C ASP A 7 14.81 -16.21 -15.74
N LEU A 8 13.50 -15.95 -15.66
CA LEU A 8 12.90 -14.62 -15.87
C LEU A 8 13.41 -13.58 -14.86
N LEU A 9 13.56 -13.95 -13.59
CA LEU A 9 14.13 -13.07 -12.58
C LEU A 9 15.57 -12.69 -12.92
N LYS A 10 16.38 -13.65 -13.37
CA LYS A 10 17.76 -13.39 -13.78
C LYS A 10 17.82 -12.41 -14.94
N GLU A 11 16.96 -12.56 -15.94
CA GLU A 11 16.85 -11.63 -17.07
C GLU A 11 16.40 -10.23 -16.63
N ALA A 12 15.36 -10.14 -15.79
CA ALA A 12 14.86 -8.88 -15.25
C ALA A 12 15.92 -8.13 -14.42
N LEU A 13 16.75 -8.85 -13.66
CA LEU A 13 17.85 -8.26 -12.89
C LEU A 13 19.02 -7.78 -13.77
N ALA A 14 19.19 -8.35 -14.97
CA ALA A 14 20.20 -7.92 -15.93
C ALA A 14 19.84 -6.59 -16.64
N LEU A 15 18.59 -6.14 -16.55
CA LEU A 15 18.15 -4.88 -17.14
C LEU A 15 18.78 -3.66 -16.45
N PRO A 16 18.97 -2.54 -17.18
CA PRO A 16 19.33 -1.26 -16.58
C PRO A 16 18.31 -0.83 -15.50
N PRO A 17 18.72 -0.06 -14.46
CA PRO A 17 17.86 0.30 -13.34
C PRO A 17 16.50 0.89 -13.74
N VAL A 18 16.46 1.76 -14.74
CA VAL A 18 15.22 2.40 -15.23
C VAL A 18 14.26 1.37 -15.85
N GLN A 19 14.77 0.44 -16.65
CA GLN A 19 13.94 -0.59 -17.29
C GLN A 19 13.42 -1.59 -16.26
N ARG A 20 14.25 -1.93 -15.26
CA ARG A 20 13.81 -2.77 -14.14
C ARG A 20 12.71 -2.09 -13.32
N ALA A 21 12.81 -0.78 -13.05
CA ALA A 21 11.76 -0.03 -12.36
C ALA A 21 10.44 -0.04 -13.17
N ALA A 22 10.50 0.19 -14.48
CA ALA A 22 9.33 0.14 -15.35
C ALA A 22 8.67 -1.26 -15.38
N LEU A 23 9.48 -2.33 -15.39
CA LEU A 23 8.98 -3.71 -15.33
C LEU A 23 8.30 -4.02 -13.98
N VAL A 24 8.91 -3.56 -12.88
CA VAL A 24 8.30 -3.70 -11.54
C VAL A 24 6.96 -3.00 -11.47
N ASP A 25 6.85 -1.79 -12.01
CA ASP A 25 5.59 -1.03 -12.03
C ASP A 25 4.50 -1.79 -12.78
N GLN A 26 4.78 -2.28 -13.99
CA GLN A 26 3.83 -3.08 -14.77
C GLN A 26 3.40 -4.37 -14.06
N LEU A 27 4.33 -5.05 -13.41
CA LEU A 27 4.03 -6.26 -12.64
C LEU A 27 3.14 -5.92 -11.44
N LEU A 28 3.44 -4.86 -10.69
CA LEU A 28 2.60 -4.40 -9.58
C LEU A 28 1.21 -4.02 -10.06
N THR A 29 1.08 -3.27 -11.15
CA THR A 29 -0.22 -2.93 -11.74
C THR A 29 -1.00 -4.18 -12.17
N SER A 30 -0.33 -5.22 -12.68
CA SER A 30 -1.01 -6.47 -13.07
C SER A 30 -1.59 -7.25 -11.88
N LEU A 31 -1.04 -7.03 -10.68
CA LEU A 31 -1.49 -7.62 -9.43
C LEU A 31 -2.57 -6.77 -8.75
N ASP A 32 -2.66 -5.48 -9.10
CA ASP A 32 -3.67 -4.55 -8.58
C ASP A 32 -5.03 -4.82 -9.22
N LYS A 33 -5.70 -5.86 -8.71
CA LYS A 33 -7.04 -6.27 -9.12
C LYS A 33 -8.03 -5.77 -8.08
N PRO A 34 -8.78 -4.69 -8.36
CA PRO A 34 -9.76 -4.17 -7.42
C PRO A 34 -10.82 -5.23 -7.14
N ASP A 35 -11.16 -5.38 -5.86
CA ASP A 35 -12.23 -6.23 -5.38
C ASP A 35 -13.35 -5.33 -4.86
N GLU A 36 -14.44 -5.24 -5.62
CA GLU A 36 -15.57 -4.37 -5.28
C GLU A 36 -16.19 -4.72 -3.92
N ALA A 37 -16.13 -5.98 -3.49
CA ALA A 37 -16.66 -6.37 -2.18
C ALA A 37 -15.78 -5.79 -1.06
N ILE A 38 -14.45 -5.88 -1.20
CA ILE A 38 -13.49 -5.28 -0.27
C ILE A 38 -13.61 -3.75 -0.27
N ASP A 39 -13.72 -3.12 -1.45
CA ASP A 39 -13.89 -1.67 -1.57
C ASP A 39 -15.16 -1.18 -0.87
N ASN A 40 -16.25 -1.93 -1.00
CA ASN A 40 -17.51 -1.60 -0.32
C ASN A 40 -17.40 -1.71 1.21
N LEU A 41 -16.64 -2.69 1.72
CA LEU A 41 -16.35 -2.80 3.15
C LEU A 41 -15.50 -1.62 3.64
N TRP A 42 -14.47 -1.23 2.89
CA TRP A 42 -13.65 -0.05 3.20
C TRP A 42 -14.46 1.24 3.21
N ARG A 43 -15.35 1.45 2.24
CA ARG A 43 -16.23 2.64 2.20
C ARG A 43 -17.10 2.73 3.46
N LYS A 44 -17.66 1.60 3.91
CA LYS A 44 -18.47 1.55 5.14
C LYS A 44 -17.62 1.90 6.36
N GLU A 45 -16.44 1.31 6.47
CA GLU A 45 -15.50 1.54 7.59
C GLU A 45 -15.04 2.99 7.65
N ILE A 46 -14.61 3.57 6.52
CA ILE A 46 -14.19 4.98 6.45
C ILE A 46 -15.33 5.90 6.88
N ALA A 47 -16.54 5.66 6.38
CA ALA A 47 -17.70 6.45 6.77
C ALA A 47 -18.02 6.32 8.27
N ALA A 48 -17.86 5.13 8.86
CA ALA A 48 -18.04 4.91 10.29
C ALA A 48 -16.97 5.65 11.13
N ARG A 49 -15.69 5.52 10.78
CA ARG A 49 -14.59 6.22 11.45
C ARG A 49 -14.74 7.73 11.38
N LEU A 50 -15.08 8.26 10.21
CA LEU A 50 -15.28 9.70 10.02
C LEU A 50 -16.45 10.23 10.87
N ARG A 51 -17.54 9.47 10.97
CA ARG A 51 -18.65 9.82 11.87
C ARG A 51 -18.19 9.87 13.32
N ALA A 52 -17.53 8.80 13.80
CA ALA A 52 -17.06 8.72 15.18
C ALA A 52 -16.07 9.85 15.53
N TYR A 53 -15.17 10.18 14.61
CA TYR A 53 -14.25 11.30 14.76
C TYR A 53 -15.00 12.63 14.87
N ARG A 54 -15.94 12.90 13.94
CA ARG A 54 -16.72 14.15 13.92
C ARG A 54 -17.66 14.29 15.11
N SER A 55 -18.17 13.19 15.66
CA SER A 55 -18.98 13.19 16.88
C SER A 55 -18.17 13.24 18.18
N GLY A 56 -16.84 13.21 18.10
CA GLY A 56 -15.96 13.18 19.28
C GLY A 56 -16.05 11.88 20.08
N THR A 57 -16.56 10.80 19.48
CA THR A 57 -16.69 9.48 20.12
C THR A 57 -15.54 8.54 19.74
N ALA A 58 -14.65 8.96 18.84
CA ALA A 58 -13.44 8.23 18.53
C ALA A 58 -12.32 8.65 19.47
N ASP A 59 -11.56 7.67 19.97
CA ASP A 59 -10.29 7.93 20.64
C ASP A 59 -9.29 8.44 19.61
N THR A 60 -8.62 9.55 19.94
CA THR A 60 -7.64 10.19 19.05
C THR A 60 -6.41 10.58 19.84
N ILE A 61 -5.27 10.63 19.15
CA ILE A 61 -4.02 11.20 19.64
C ILE A 61 -3.70 12.46 18.85
N SER A 62 -3.04 13.41 19.49
CA SER A 62 -2.65 14.65 18.82
C SER A 62 -1.55 14.42 17.79
N ALA A 63 -1.47 15.27 16.77
CA ALA A 63 -0.38 15.21 15.80
C ALA A 63 0.98 15.47 16.49
N GLU A 64 1.00 16.35 17.49
CA GLU A 64 2.16 16.67 18.29
C GLU A 64 2.71 15.44 19.03
N GLU A 65 1.83 14.62 19.60
CA GLU A 65 2.19 13.37 20.27
C GLU A 65 2.82 12.36 19.32
N VAL A 66 2.21 12.15 18.14
CA VAL A 66 2.78 11.27 17.09
C VAL A 66 4.15 11.77 16.63
N LEU A 67 4.28 13.07 16.38
CA LEU A 67 5.53 13.67 15.88
C LEU A 67 6.65 13.67 16.92
N ALA A 68 6.33 13.66 18.21
CA ALA A 68 7.33 13.61 19.27
C ALA A 68 8.21 12.35 19.18
N GLU A 69 7.65 11.21 18.80
CA GLU A 69 8.38 9.93 18.67
C GLU A 69 9.51 9.98 17.63
N TYR A 70 9.35 10.81 16.60
CA TYR A 70 10.31 10.93 15.50
C TYR A 70 11.32 12.07 15.67
N ARG A 71 11.10 12.98 16.62
CA ARG A 71 12.03 14.10 16.91
C ARG A 71 13.22 13.70 17.77
N ALA A 72 13.15 12.55 18.44
CA ALA A 72 14.19 12.03 19.33
C ALA A 72 15.17 11.05 18.64
N LYS A 73 15.09 10.90 17.32
CA LYS A 73 16.03 10.14 16.48
C LYS A 73 16.83 11.07 15.60
#